data_AF-A0A5C5Y7Y4-F1
#
_entry.id   AF-A0A5C5Y7Y4-F1
#
_cell.length_a   1.000
_cell.length_b   1.000
_cell.length_c   1.000
_cell.angle_alpha   90.00
_cell.angle_beta   90.00
_cell.angle_gamma   90.00
#
_symmetry.space_group_name_H-M   'P 1'
#
loop_
_entity.id
_entity.type
_entity.pdbx_description
1 polymer ?
#
loop_
_entity_poly.entity_id
_entity_poly.type
_entity_poly.pdbx_seq_one_letter_code
_entity_poly.pdbx_strand_id
1 'polypeptide(L)'
;MRRVIQSFAVYPFLLTTIGLLLPTATLGDDPSATGTAKDLFNGKDLTGWHVDVPDADDNPDIQPSFVVRDGKLVSMGTPRGHLITDQSYSDYRLEVEYRFAGKPGNCGVLVHASTPRALYKMFPQSIEVQMMHENAGDFWCIHENIVVSDMASRRPGDPSTWGGKQGQSRRILNLTDGSEKPPGQWNRMVVECADDQVKVWVNGDLVNEGFDCTAEQGQIALQAEGSEVEFRKVQLTPIRQISDQVPENQASDQ
;
A
#
# COMPACT_ATOMS: atom_id res chain seq x y z
N MET A 1 -86.85 -3.65 -42.12
CA MET A 1 -85.78 -3.46 -41.10
C MET A 1 -84.46 -3.92 -41.69
N ARG A 2 -83.57 -3.00 -42.07
CA ARG A 2 -82.23 -3.29 -42.63
C ARG A 2 -81.22 -3.31 -41.48
N ARG A 3 -80.45 -4.39 -41.34
CA ARG A 3 -79.32 -4.48 -40.38
C ARG A 3 -78.04 -4.05 -41.11
N VAL A 4 -77.35 -3.06 -40.54
CA VAL A 4 -76.03 -2.59 -40.95
C VAL A 4 -74.98 -3.34 -40.12
N ILE A 5 -73.98 -3.93 -40.76
CA ILE A 5 -72.83 -4.57 -40.10
C ILE A 5 -71.63 -3.62 -40.30
N GLN A 6 -71.12 -3.06 -39.21
CA GLN A 6 -69.86 -2.28 -39.19
C GLN A 6 -68.68 -3.24 -39.00
N SER A 7 -67.72 -3.20 -39.93
CA SER A 7 -66.42 -3.87 -39.79
C SER A 7 -65.44 -2.97 -39.04
N PHE A 8 -64.79 -3.51 -38.02
CA PHE A 8 -63.65 -2.87 -37.34
C PHE A 8 -62.35 -3.33 -38.01
N ALA A 9 -61.55 -2.38 -38.49
CA ALA A 9 -60.19 -2.63 -38.97
C ALA A 9 -59.21 -2.49 -37.79
N VAL A 10 -58.35 -3.50 -37.60
CA VAL A 10 -57.28 -3.51 -36.59
C VAL A 10 -55.96 -3.16 -37.30
N TYR A 11 -55.32 -2.07 -36.91
CA TYR A 11 -53.97 -1.70 -37.38
C TYR A 11 -52.91 -2.22 -36.41
N PRO A 12 -51.81 -2.83 -36.88
CA PRO A 12 -50.73 -3.28 -36.01
C PRO A 12 -49.82 -2.09 -35.65
N PHE A 13 -49.56 -1.90 -34.36
CA PHE A 13 -48.53 -0.99 -33.85
C PHE A 13 -47.14 -1.56 -34.12
N LEU A 14 -46.31 -0.86 -34.90
CA LEU A 14 -44.86 -1.12 -34.97
C LEU A 14 -44.18 -0.57 -33.71
N LEU A 15 -43.58 -1.45 -32.91
CA LEU A 15 -42.67 -1.09 -31.81
C LEU A 15 -41.27 -0.83 -32.39
N THR A 16 -40.87 0.43 -32.48
CA THR A 16 -39.48 0.83 -32.76
C THR A 16 -38.66 0.72 -31.48
N THR A 17 -37.86 -0.34 -31.36
CA THR A 17 -36.85 -0.46 -30.30
C THR A 17 -35.72 0.55 -30.55
N ILE A 18 -35.72 1.65 -29.79
CA ILE A 18 -34.57 2.55 -29.70
C ILE A 18 -33.49 1.81 -28.91
N GLY A 19 -32.47 1.33 -29.63
CA GLY A 19 -31.27 0.77 -29.01
C GLY A 19 -30.52 1.87 -28.28
N LEU A 20 -30.62 1.88 -26.95
CA LEU A 20 -29.82 2.76 -26.10
C LEU A 20 -28.36 2.29 -26.19
N LEU A 21 -27.55 2.98 -26.98
CA LEU A 21 -26.11 2.77 -27.03
C LEU A 21 -25.54 3.25 -25.68
N LEU A 22 -25.33 2.33 -24.75
CA LEU A 22 -24.63 2.63 -23.51
C LEU A 22 -23.19 2.99 -23.87
N PRO A 23 -22.65 4.14 -23.43
CA PRO A 23 -21.25 4.42 -23.60
C PRO A 23 -20.46 3.34 -22.88
N THR A 24 -19.64 2.60 -23.61
CA THR A 24 -18.59 1.77 -23.04
C THR A 24 -17.66 2.72 -22.30
N ALA A 25 -17.71 2.70 -20.96
CA ALA A 25 -16.68 3.31 -20.14
C ALA A 25 -15.34 2.68 -20.55
N THR A 26 -14.49 3.46 -21.21
CA THR A 26 -13.09 3.11 -21.32
C THR A 26 -12.56 3.08 -19.91
N LEU A 27 -12.07 1.91 -19.46
CA LEU A 27 -11.26 1.79 -18.25
C LEU A 27 -10.21 2.90 -18.34
N GLY A 28 -10.35 3.91 -17.48
CA GLY A 28 -9.53 5.11 -17.56
C GLY A 28 -8.11 4.72 -17.20
N ASP A 29 -7.19 4.84 -18.16
CA ASP A 29 -5.76 4.83 -17.83
C ASP A 29 -5.52 5.94 -16.79
N ASP A 30 -4.97 5.58 -15.66
CA ASP A 30 -4.62 6.52 -14.61
C ASP A 30 -3.65 7.58 -15.17
N PRO A 31 -4.04 8.87 -15.19
CA PRO A 31 -3.27 9.92 -15.84
C PRO A 31 -1.93 10.24 -15.16
N SER A 32 -1.67 9.68 -13.97
CA SER A 32 -0.38 9.78 -13.28
C SER A 32 0.62 8.72 -13.75
N ALA A 33 0.18 7.57 -14.26
CA ALA A 33 1.05 6.47 -14.64
C ALA A 33 1.92 6.82 -15.86
N THR A 34 3.21 6.50 -15.78
CA THR A 34 4.20 6.71 -16.86
C THR A 34 4.72 5.41 -17.46
N GLY A 35 4.38 4.27 -16.84
CA GLY A 35 4.81 2.95 -17.28
C GLY A 35 3.83 1.86 -16.86
N THR A 36 4.12 0.63 -17.27
CA THR A 36 3.32 -0.54 -16.89
C THR A 36 3.64 -0.99 -15.47
N ALA A 37 2.62 -1.44 -14.76
CA ALA A 37 2.76 -2.06 -13.46
C ALA A 37 3.68 -3.29 -13.52
N LYS A 38 4.54 -3.44 -12.51
CA LYS A 38 5.49 -4.55 -12.34
C LYS A 38 5.28 -5.18 -10.97
N ASP A 39 5.08 -6.49 -10.95
CA ASP A 39 5.09 -7.24 -9.69
C ASP A 39 6.52 -7.30 -9.14
N LEU A 40 6.70 -6.80 -7.92
CA LEU A 40 7.97 -6.93 -7.19
C LEU A 40 8.09 -8.31 -6.55
N PHE A 41 6.97 -8.96 -6.24
CA PHE A 41 6.95 -10.35 -5.81
C PHE A 41 6.40 -11.27 -6.91
N ASN A 42 7.15 -12.31 -7.27
CA ASN A 42 6.84 -13.15 -8.44
C ASN A 42 5.91 -14.35 -8.14
N GLY A 43 5.43 -14.49 -6.90
CA GLY A 43 4.56 -15.60 -6.47
C GLY A 43 5.25 -16.95 -6.24
N LYS A 44 6.59 -17.03 -6.36
CA LYS A 44 7.35 -18.29 -6.33
C LYS A 44 8.52 -18.27 -5.35
N ASP A 45 9.31 -17.21 -5.38
CA ASP A 45 10.51 -17.05 -4.58
C ASP A 45 10.79 -15.56 -4.30
N LEU A 46 11.90 -15.29 -3.62
CA LEU A 46 12.32 -13.94 -3.24
C LEU A 46 13.31 -13.32 -4.24
N THR A 47 13.32 -13.76 -5.51
CA THR A 47 14.18 -13.16 -6.54
C THR A 47 13.91 -11.66 -6.66
N GLY A 48 14.97 -10.85 -6.64
CA GLY A 48 14.88 -9.39 -6.63
C GLY A 48 14.83 -8.78 -5.23
N TRP A 49 15.00 -9.60 -4.19
CA TRP A 49 15.05 -9.21 -2.79
C TRP A 49 16.24 -9.87 -2.07
N HIS A 50 16.69 -9.22 -1.00
CA HIS A 50 17.60 -9.79 -0.02
C HIS A 50 17.05 -9.58 1.40
N VAL A 51 17.44 -10.49 2.30
CA VAL A 51 17.00 -10.48 3.70
C VAL A 51 18.08 -9.80 4.55
N ASP A 52 17.67 -8.86 5.40
CA ASP A 52 18.51 -8.26 6.45
C ASP A 52 17.89 -8.54 7.83
N VAL A 53 18.42 -9.54 8.52
CA VAL A 53 17.96 -10.02 9.83
C VAL A 53 19.16 -10.04 10.77
N PRO A 54 19.30 -9.10 11.72
CA PRO A 54 20.47 -9.00 12.59
C PRO A 54 20.76 -10.27 13.38
N ASP A 55 19.72 -10.96 13.87
CA ASP A 55 19.89 -12.18 14.66
C ASP A 55 20.45 -13.36 13.84
N ALA A 56 20.42 -13.28 12.50
CA ALA A 56 20.97 -14.29 11.61
C ALA A 56 22.49 -14.20 11.43
N ASP A 57 23.10 -13.05 11.71
CA ASP A 57 24.55 -12.83 11.54
C ASP A 57 25.39 -13.84 12.34
N ASP A 58 24.94 -14.12 13.56
CA ASP A 58 25.63 -14.99 14.52
C ASP A 58 24.93 -16.35 14.68
N ASN A 59 23.87 -16.62 13.91
CA ASN A 59 23.07 -17.85 14.02
C ASN A 59 22.63 -18.39 12.64
N PRO A 60 23.43 -19.28 12.02
CA PRO A 60 23.12 -19.84 10.71
C PRO A 60 21.90 -20.78 10.70
N ASP A 61 21.47 -21.28 11.87
CA ASP A 61 20.33 -22.20 11.99
C ASP A 61 19.02 -21.46 12.31
N ILE A 62 19.05 -20.11 12.32
CA ILE A 62 17.87 -19.31 12.65
C ILE A 62 16.76 -19.55 11.62
N GLN A 63 15.52 -19.61 12.09
CA GLN A 63 14.38 -19.75 11.20
C GLN A 63 14.22 -18.47 10.35
N PRO A 64 13.85 -18.60 9.07
CA PRO A 64 13.73 -17.46 8.18
C PRO A 64 12.58 -16.53 8.61
N SER A 65 12.84 -15.22 8.64
CA SER A 65 11.82 -14.20 8.88
C SER A 65 10.87 -14.01 7.69
N PHE A 66 11.28 -14.41 6.49
CA PHE A 66 10.51 -14.25 5.26
C PHE A 66 10.52 -15.55 4.46
N VAL A 67 9.34 -16.01 4.07
CA VAL A 67 9.17 -17.25 3.30
C VAL A 67 8.16 -17.05 2.18
N VAL A 68 8.17 -17.96 1.21
CA VAL A 68 7.07 -18.10 0.25
C VAL A 68 6.23 -19.30 0.64
N ARG A 69 4.93 -19.10 0.84
CA ARG A 69 3.98 -20.14 1.23
C ARG A 69 2.70 -19.98 0.43
N ASP A 70 2.29 -21.04 -0.28
CA ASP A 70 1.07 -21.06 -1.09
C ASP A 70 0.97 -19.87 -2.07
N GLY A 71 2.07 -19.57 -2.75
CA GLY A 71 2.16 -18.47 -3.71
C GLY A 71 2.13 -17.06 -3.10
N LYS A 72 2.23 -16.94 -1.77
CA LYS A 72 2.25 -15.68 -1.03
C LYS A 72 3.62 -15.45 -0.41
N LEU A 73 4.04 -14.19 -0.35
CA LEU A 73 5.16 -13.76 0.47
C LEU A 73 4.65 -13.67 1.90
N VAL A 74 5.35 -14.27 2.85
CA VAL A 74 4.96 -14.29 4.26
C VAL A 74 6.08 -13.71 5.10
N SER A 75 5.79 -12.63 5.82
CA SER A 75 6.61 -12.17 6.94
C SER A 75 6.19 -12.95 8.17
N MET A 76 7.14 -13.65 8.80
CA MET A 76 6.90 -14.46 10.00
C MET A 76 6.88 -13.61 11.29
N GLY A 77 7.21 -12.31 11.19
CA GLY A 77 7.29 -11.39 12.31
C GLY A 77 8.53 -11.58 13.21
N THR A 78 9.01 -12.81 13.36
CA THR A 78 10.24 -13.13 14.10
C THR A 78 11.04 -14.21 13.37
N PRO A 79 12.38 -14.14 13.35
CA PRO A 79 13.25 -13.07 13.89
C PRO A 79 12.98 -11.70 13.25
N ARG A 80 13.37 -10.61 13.91
CA ARG A 80 13.07 -9.27 13.41
C ARG A 80 14.05 -8.86 12.32
N GLY A 81 13.56 -8.14 11.32
CA GLY A 81 14.38 -7.68 10.21
C GLY A 81 13.53 -7.25 9.02
N HIS A 82 14.18 -7.18 7.86
CA HIS A 82 13.59 -6.62 6.66
C HIS A 82 13.87 -7.50 5.45
N LEU A 83 12.90 -7.59 4.55
CA LEU A 83 13.09 -8.07 3.19
C LEU A 83 13.16 -6.84 2.29
N ILE A 84 14.31 -6.63 1.66
CA ILE A 84 14.65 -5.37 0.97
C ILE A 84 14.80 -5.67 -0.52
N THR A 85 14.16 -4.87 -1.37
CA THR A 85 14.33 -4.96 -2.83
C THR A 85 15.80 -4.74 -3.22
N ASP A 86 16.30 -5.45 -4.22
CA ASP A 86 17.68 -5.26 -4.71
C ASP A 86 17.85 -3.93 -5.47
N GLN A 87 16.75 -3.37 -5.99
CA GLN A 87 16.73 -2.14 -6.76
C GLN A 87 16.19 -0.97 -5.93
N SER A 88 16.70 0.23 -6.22
CA SER A 88 16.11 1.47 -5.75
C SER A 88 15.08 2.01 -6.75
N TYR A 89 14.05 2.67 -6.22
CA TYR A 89 12.95 3.25 -6.96
C TYR A 89 12.75 4.72 -6.55
N SER A 90 12.26 5.52 -7.50
CA SER A 90 11.69 6.86 -7.31
C SER A 90 10.36 6.92 -8.07
N ASP A 91 9.53 7.91 -7.77
CA ASP A 91 8.32 8.26 -8.54
C ASP A 91 7.45 7.06 -8.91
N TYR A 92 6.85 6.44 -7.90
CA TYR A 92 6.08 5.21 -8.06
C TYR A 92 4.82 5.19 -7.20
N ARG A 93 3.83 4.45 -7.69
CA ARG A 93 2.75 3.89 -6.87
C ARG A 93 3.11 2.45 -6.51
N LEU A 94 3.14 2.16 -5.23
CA LEU A 94 3.26 0.81 -4.67
C LEU A 94 1.89 0.36 -4.16
N GLU A 95 1.41 -0.76 -4.68
CA GLU A 95 0.19 -1.41 -4.22
C GLU A 95 0.54 -2.70 -3.49
N VAL A 96 0.09 -2.79 -2.24
CA VAL A 96 0.31 -3.93 -1.38
C VAL A 96 -1.02 -4.50 -0.93
N GLU A 97 -1.24 -5.80 -1.13
CA GLU A 97 -2.37 -6.51 -0.54
C GLU A 97 -1.87 -7.47 0.53
N TYR A 98 -2.30 -7.22 1.77
CA TYR A 98 -1.81 -7.90 2.95
C TYR A 98 -2.92 -8.35 3.87
N ARG A 99 -2.62 -9.32 4.74
CA ARG A 99 -3.45 -9.67 5.89
C ARG A 99 -2.62 -10.18 7.05
N PHE A 100 -3.10 -9.97 8.26
CA PHE A 100 -2.65 -10.73 9.42
C PHE A 100 -3.27 -12.13 9.37
N ALA A 101 -2.45 -13.17 9.14
CA ALA A 101 -2.93 -14.54 9.04
C ALA A 101 -3.27 -15.15 10.41
N GLY A 102 -2.72 -14.59 11.48
CA GLY A 102 -2.95 -14.99 12.86
C GLY A 102 -3.34 -13.81 13.74
N LYS A 103 -2.78 -13.75 14.95
CA LYS A 103 -2.96 -12.61 15.85
C LYS A 103 -2.40 -11.35 15.17
N PRO A 104 -3.20 -10.29 15.02
CA PRO A 104 -2.72 -9.06 14.43
C PRO A 104 -1.71 -8.36 15.35
N GLY A 105 -0.82 -7.56 14.75
CA GLY A 105 0.24 -6.83 15.46
C GLY A 105 0.95 -5.89 14.53
N ASN A 106 2.29 -5.96 14.45
CA ASN A 106 3.08 -5.02 13.66
C ASN A 106 3.73 -5.65 12.41
N CYS A 107 3.83 -4.81 11.39
CA CYS A 107 4.56 -4.96 10.14
C CYS A 107 4.65 -3.56 9.50
N GLY A 108 5.25 -3.44 8.33
CA GLY A 108 5.39 -2.16 7.67
C GLY A 108 5.94 -2.28 6.25
N VAL A 109 5.64 -1.24 5.46
CA VAL A 109 6.29 -0.97 4.19
C VAL A 109 7.22 0.21 4.41
N LEU A 110 8.51 0.01 4.21
CA LEU A 110 9.50 1.08 4.31
C LEU A 110 9.81 1.57 2.90
N VAL A 111 9.57 2.86 2.67
CA VAL A 111 9.90 3.55 1.42
C VAL A 111 11.19 4.33 1.57
N HIS A 112 11.90 4.49 0.44
CA HIS A 112 13.19 5.19 0.38
C HIS A 112 14.23 4.59 1.34
N ALA A 113 14.21 3.27 1.52
CA ALA A 113 15.19 2.56 2.33
C ALA A 113 16.59 2.67 1.72
N SER A 114 17.59 2.91 2.56
CA SER A 114 18.98 3.08 2.12
C SER A 114 19.96 2.38 3.07
N THR A 115 20.55 3.10 4.03
CA THR A 115 21.56 2.56 4.94
C THR A 115 20.95 1.47 5.81
N PRO A 116 21.36 0.19 5.69
CA PRO A 116 20.80 -0.89 6.50
C PRO A 116 21.16 -0.69 7.97
N ARG A 117 20.27 -1.13 8.87
CA ARG A 117 20.49 -1.14 10.33
C ARG A 117 20.89 0.22 10.94
N ALA A 118 20.51 1.32 10.31
CA ALA A 118 20.81 2.68 10.76
C ALA A 118 20.25 3.00 12.15
N LEU A 119 19.07 2.46 12.49
CA LEU A 119 18.44 2.66 13.79
C LEU A 119 18.30 1.34 14.56
N TYR A 120 18.70 1.37 15.83
CA TYR A 120 18.70 0.21 16.75
C TYR A 120 19.41 -1.04 16.21
N LYS A 121 20.33 -0.87 15.26
CA LYS A 121 21.01 -1.96 14.55
C LYS A 121 20.05 -2.91 13.83
N MET A 122 18.83 -2.48 13.49
CA MET A 122 17.80 -3.34 12.89
C MET A 122 17.04 -2.65 11.76
N PHE A 123 16.65 -1.40 11.94
CA PHE A 123 15.88 -0.68 10.93
C PHE A 123 16.80 0.01 9.92
N PRO A 124 16.53 -0.13 8.61
CA PRO A 124 17.22 0.67 7.60
C PRO A 124 16.80 2.14 7.71
N GLN A 125 17.67 3.06 7.29
CA GLN A 125 17.32 4.46 7.10
C GLN A 125 16.23 4.57 6.04
N SER A 126 15.06 5.12 6.38
CA SER A 126 13.85 5.13 5.55
C SER A 126 12.73 5.99 6.14
N ILE A 127 11.62 6.09 5.41
CA ILE A 127 10.29 6.45 5.95
C ILE A 127 9.45 5.18 5.96
N GLU A 128 8.97 4.76 7.13
CA GLU A 128 8.07 3.61 7.25
C GLU A 128 6.62 4.06 7.15
N VAL A 129 5.87 3.43 6.26
CA VAL A 129 4.41 3.40 6.25
C VAL A 129 3.98 2.18 7.06
N GLN A 130 3.60 2.42 8.31
CA GLN A 130 3.38 1.34 9.26
C GLN A 130 2.11 0.54 8.93
N MET A 131 2.12 -0.75 9.24
CA MET A 131 0.98 -1.65 9.12
C MET A 131 0.57 -2.18 10.50
N MET A 132 0.79 -1.40 11.56
CA MET A 132 0.37 -1.76 12.92
C MET A 132 -1.16 -1.83 12.97
N HIS A 133 -1.69 -2.91 13.51
CA HIS A 133 -3.14 -3.08 13.68
C HIS A 133 -3.76 -1.89 14.42
N GLU A 134 -4.87 -1.39 13.88
CA GLU A 134 -5.61 -0.18 14.26
C GLU A 134 -4.91 1.15 13.93
N ASN A 135 -3.65 1.14 13.49
CA ASN A 135 -2.83 2.32 13.20
C ASN A 135 -2.10 2.22 11.83
N ALA A 136 -2.67 1.50 10.87
CA ALA A 136 -2.09 1.39 9.53
C ALA A 136 -2.01 2.77 8.86
N GLY A 137 -0.87 3.09 8.27
CA GLY A 137 -0.59 4.36 7.60
C GLY A 137 0.12 5.41 8.46
N ASP A 138 0.40 5.13 9.74
CA ASP A 138 1.31 5.97 10.51
C ASP A 138 2.67 6.07 9.80
N PHE A 139 3.27 7.26 9.81
CA PHE A 139 4.66 7.40 9.38
C PHE A 139 5.60 7.20 10.56
N TRP A 140 6.62 6.37 10.39
CA TRP A 140 7.79 6.36 11.27
C TRP A 140 9.03 6.82 10.53
N CYS A 141 9.59 7.92 11.02
CA CYS A 141 10.84 8.48 10.54
C CYS A 141 12.02 7.65 11.07
N ILE A 142 12.86 7.10 10.19
CA ILE A 142 14.05 6.31 10.58
C ILE A 142 15.27 6.92 9.91
N HIS A 143 15.99 7.78 10.65
CA HIS A 143 17.08 8.64 10.14
C HIS A 143 16.73 9.57 8.97
N GLU A 144 15.54 9.42 8.38
CA GLU A 144 14.87 10.36 7.50
C GLU A 144 13.84 11.21 8.26
N ASN A 145 13.18 12.12 7.55
CA ASN A 145 12.05 12.88 8.04
C ASN A 145 11.04 13.17 6.92
N ILE A 146 9.79 13.37 7.32
CA ILE A 146 8.68 13.81 6.47
C ILE A 146 7.85 14.82 7.26
N VAL A 147 7.26 15.80 6.56
CA VAL A 147 6.33 16.77 7.13
C VAL A 147 4.91 16.43 6.71
N VAL A 148 3.95 16.60 7.61
CA VAL A 148 2.52 16.49 7.29
C VAL A 148 1.79 17.78 7.67
N SER A 149 0.58 17.96 7.16
CA SER A 149 -0.28 19.03 7.66
C SER A 149 -0.62 18.82 9.15
N ASP A 150 -0.67 19.92 9.91
CA ASP A 150 -0.97 19.91 11.35
C ASP A 150 0.01 19.06 12.21
N MET A 151 1.31 19.20 11.96
CA MET A 151 2.38 18.49 12.69
C MET A 151 2.22 18.50 14.21
N ALA A 152 1.77 19.61 14.80
CA ALA A 152 1.67 19.75 16.26
C ALA A 152 0.66 18.78 16.88
N SER A 153 -0.43 18.47 16.18
CA SER A 153 -1.39 17.46 16.63
C SER A 153 -0.97 16.05 16.21
N ARG A 154 -0.28 15.94 15.07
CA ARG A 154 0.05 14.66 14.42
C ARG A 154 1.35 14.02 14.90
N ARG A 155 2.28 14.79 15.49
CA ARG A 155 3.57 14.29 15.98
C ARG A 155 3.71 14.53 17.47
N PRO A 156 3.37 13.54 18.32
CA PRO A 156 3.47 13.68 19.77
C PRO A 156 4.88 14.04 20.24
N GLY A 157 4.96 14.87 21.28
CA GLY A 157 6.22 15.33 21.89
C GLY A 157 6.57 16.77 21.52
N ASP A 158 7.63 17.29 22.14
CA ASP A 158 8.07 18.67 21.94
C ASP A 158 8.60 18.87 20.50
N PRO A 159 8.19 19.92 19.77
CA PRO A 159 8.66 20.18 18.41
C PRO A 159 10.19 20.23 18.25
N SER A 160 10.92 20.66 19.28
CA SER A 160 12.40 20.67 19.27
C SER A 160 13.02 19.27 19.28
N THR A 161 12.24 18.24 19.57
CA THR A 161 12.67 16.83 19.63
C THR A 161 12.22 15.99 18.43
N TRP A 162 11.51 16.59 17.48
CA TRP A 162 11.08 15.91 16.26
C TRP A 162 12.27 15.57 15.35
N GLY A 163 12.28 14.34 14.83
CA GLY A 163 13.27 13.84 13.88
C GLY A 163 13.23 12.31 13.75
N GLY A 164 14.18 11.74 13.01
CA GLY A 164 14.25 10.30 12.70
C GLY A 164 15.22 9.48 13.57
N LYS A 165 15.96 10.10 14.50
CA LYS A 165 17.04 9.42 15.26
C LYS A 165 16.55 8.83 16.58
N GLN A 166 17.35 7.95 17.16
CA GLN A 166 17.11 7.42 18.50
C GLN A 166 16.89 8.54 19.53
N GLY A 167 15.84 8.41 20.34
CA GLY A 167 15.46 9.38 21.36
C GLY A 167 14.64 10.58 20.86
N GLN A 168 14.41 10.69 19.55
CA GLN A 168 13.54 11.71 18.96
C GLN A 168 12.09 11.23 18.86
N SER A 169 11.16 12.18 18.74
CA SER A 169 9.77 11.88 18.35
C SER A 169 9.73 11.50 16.88
N ARG A 170 9.69 10.20 16.59
CA ARG A 170 9.78 9.65 15.21
C ARG A 170 8.43 9.33 14.56
N ARG A 171 7.39 9.09 15.37
CA ARG A 171 6.06 8.69 14.91
C ARG A 171 5.24 9.92 14.54
N ILE A 172 4.60 9.87 13.38
CA ILE A 172 3.55 10.79 12.95
C ILE A 172 2.29 9.95 12.79
N LEU A 173 1.27 10.26 13.58
CA LEU A 173 -0.02 9.58 13.59
C LEU A 173 -0.68 9.71 12.22
N ASN A 174 -1.48 8.75 11.79
CA ASN A 174 -2.32 8.78 10.59
C ASN A 174 -3.55 9.71 10.75
N LEU A 175 -4.36 9.84 9.70
CA LEU A 175 -5.57 10.68 9.63
C LEU A 175 -6.81 9.95 10.16
N THR A 176 -6.80 8.62 10.19
CA THR A 176 -8.00 7.79 10.32
C THR A 176 -7.77 6.62 11.28
N ASP A 177 -8.77 6.34 12.10
CA ASP A 177 -8.81 5.12 12.90
C ASP A 177 -9.55 4.01 12.12
N GLY A 178 -9.05 2.78 12.16
CA GLY A 178 -9.81 1.61 11.74
C GLY A 178 -10.06 1.47 10.22
N SER A 179 -9.24 2.09 9.36
CA SER A 179 -9.32 1.89 7.90
C SER A 179 -8.99 0.46 7.46
N GLU A 180 -8.46 -0.38 8.35
CA GLU A 180 -8.25 -1.81 8.13
C GLU A 180 -9.54 -2.62 8.25
N LYS A 181 -9.66 -3.67 7.44
CA LYS A 181 -10.67 -4.72 7.61
C LYS A 181 -10.35 -5.58 8.85
N PRO A 182 -11.33 -6.32 9.39
CA PRO A 182 -11.11 -7.23 10.51
C PRO A 182 -9.95 -8.23 10.27
N PRO A 183 -9.24 -8.67 11.33
CA PRO A 183 -8.15 -9.63 11.22
C PRO A 183 -8.51 -10.87 10.39
N GLY A 184 -7.55 -11.34 9.57
CA GLY A 184 -7.74 -12.43 8.61
C GLY A 184 -8.28 -12.01 7.23
N GLN A 185 -8.83 -10.80 7.09
CA GLN A 185 -9.26 -10.27 5.80
C GLN A 185 -8.13 -9.52 5.07
N TRP A 186 -8.21 -9.48 3.74
CA TRP A 186 -7.25 -8.78 2.89
C TRP A 186 -7.49 -7.27 2.89
N ASN A 187 -6.48 -6.54 3.32
CA ASN A 187 -6.36 -5.09 3.19
C ASN A 187 -5.60 -4.74 1.91
N ARG A 188 -6.01 -3.65 1.26
CA ARG A 188 -5.24 -3.02 0.18
C ARG A 188 -4.64 -1.72 0.69
N MET A 189 -3.32 -1.60 0.64
CA MET A 189 -2.59 -0.36 0.89
C MET A 189 -2.01 0.15 -0.43
N VAL A 190 -2.17 1.45 -0.67
CA VAL A 190 -1.54 2.14 -1.79
C VAL A 190 -0.64 3.22 -1.23
N VAL A 191 0.63 3.21 -1.63
CA VAL A 191 1.63 4.22 -1.28
C VAL A 191 2.10 4.85 -2.58
N GLU A 192 1.85 6.15 -2.76
CA GLU A 192 2.43 6.92 -3.84
C GLU A 192 3.60 7.73 -3.31
N CYS A 193 4.73 7.63 -3.98
CA CYS A 193 5.91 8.44 -3.77
C CYS A 193 6.19 9.19 -5.08
N ALA A 194 6.26 10.52 -5.07
CA ALA A 194 6.66 11.31 -6.23
C ALA A 194 7.32 12.61 -5.76
N ASP A 195 8.48 12.93 -6.32
CA ASP A 195 9.36 13.96 -5.80
C ASP A 195 9.59 13.77 -4.27
N ASP A 196 9.33 14.78 -3.47
CA ASP A 196 9.47 14.80 -2.01
C ASP A 196 8.16 14.50 -1.26
N GLN A 197 7.17 13.90 -1.93
CA GLN A 197 5.84 13.64 -1.38
C GLN A 197 5.57 12.14 -1.21
N VAL A 198 4.83 11.81 -0.15
CA VAL A 198 4.32 10.46 0.10
C VAL A 198 2.84 10.52 0.48
N LYS A 199 1.99 9.79 -0.24
CA LYS A 199 0.56 9.69 0.01
C LYS A 199 0.11 8.25 0.18
N VAL A 200 -0.71 8.00 1.19
CA VAL A 200 -1.04 6.64 1.63
C VAL A 200 -2.54 6.47 1.75
N TRP A 201 -3.05 5.39 1.15
CA TRP A 201 -4.42 4.94 1.31
C TRP A 201 -4.47 3.51 1.87
N VAL A 202 -5.47 3.23 2.70
CA VAL A 202 -5.83 1.87 3.13
C VAL A 202 -7.30 1.64 2.83
N ASN A 203 -7.59 0.62 2.04
CA ASN A 203 -8.95 0.25 1.60
C ASN A 203 -9.77 1.40 0.98
N GLY A 204 -9.10 2.40 0.42
CA GLY A 204 -9.71 3.58 -0.20
C GLY A 204 -9.72 4.83 0.69
N ASP A 205 -9.51 4.68 2.00
CA ASP A 205 -9.39 5.82 2.91
C ASP A 205 -8.01 6.45 2.78
N LEU A 206 -7.94 7.79 2.66
CA LEU A 206 -6.69 8.53 2.74
C LEU A 206 -6.22 8.55 4.20
N VAL A 207 -5.20 7.75 4.51
CA VAL A 207 -4.71 7.59 5.89
C VAL A 207 -3.52 8.51 6.18
N ASN A 208 -2.74 8.92 5.17
CA ASN A 208 -1.67 9.88 5.39
C ASN A 208 -1.24 10.59 4.11
N GLU A 209 -0.72 11.80 4.26
CA GLU A 209 -0.16 12.62 3.18
C GLU A 209 0.94 13.50 3.77
N GLY A 210 2.14 13.37 3.24
CA GLY A 210 3.29 14.15 3.65
C GLY A 210 4.11 14.66 2.47
N PHE A 211 4.92 15.66 2.76
CA PHE A 211 5.74 16.44 1.83
C PHE A 211 7.05 16.83 2.54
N ASP A 212 7.96 17.51 1.83
CA ASP A 212 9.31 17.84 2.31
C ASP A 212 10.04 16.59 2.85
N CYS A 213 9.89 15.45 2.16
CA CYS A 213 10.64 14.23 2.50
C CYS A 213 12.14 14.50 2.35
N THR A 214 12.94 14.04 3.31
CA THR A 214 14.41 14.15 3.22
C THR A 214 15.02 13.15 2.23
N ALA A 215 14.23 12.19 1.74
CA ALA A 215 14.60 11.24 0.71
C ALA A 215 13.48 11.08 -0.33
N GLU A 216 13.85 11.12 -1.61
CA GLU A 216 12.93 11.03 -2.77
C GLU A 216 13.10 9.70 -3.53
N GLN A 217 14.12 8.92 -3.19
CA GLN A 217 14.43 7.64 -3.82
C GLN A 217 15.06 6.65 -2.84
N GLY A 218 14.91 5.36 -3.11
CA GLY A 218 15.57 4.31 -2.36
C GLY A 218 14.91 2.96 -2.58
N GLN A 219 15.36 1.97 -1.85
CA GLN A 219 14.79 0.63 -1.89
C GLN A 219 13.42 0.62 -1.19
N ILE A 220 12.62 -0.38 -1.50
CA ILE A 220 11.41 -0.73 -0.74
C ILE A 220 11.75 -1.91 0.16
N ALA A 221 11.29 -1.87 1.41
CA ALA A 221 11.44 -2.99 2.33
C ALA A 221 10.12 -3.40 3.00
N LEU A 222 9.96 -4.70 3.24
CA LEU A 222 8.87 -5.28 4.03
C LEU A 222 9.40 -5.73 5.38
N GLN A 223 8.66 -5.44 6.45
CA GLN A 223 9.11 -5.64 7.81
C GLN A 223 8.70 -7.01 8.39
N ALA A 224 9.55 -7.58 9.24
CA ALA A 224 9.18 -8.61 10.21
C ALA A 224 9.29 -8.04 11.63
N GLU A 225 8.15 -7.77 12.28
CA GLU A 225 8.11 -7.25 13.65
C GLU A 225 6.96 -7.78 14.51
N GLY A 226 7.02 -9.08 14.82
CA GLY A 226 6.25 -9.71 15.89
C GLY A 226 4.89 -10.30 15.50
N SER A 227 4.43 -10.14 14.27
CA SER A 227 3.21 -10.81 13.78
C SER A 227 3.37 -11.36 12.38
N GLU A 228 2.69 -12.46 12.11
CA GLU A 228 2.71 -13.10 10.80
C GLU A 228 1.79 -12.36 9.84
N VAL A 229 2.35 -11.91 8.71
CA VAL A 229 1.64 -11.15 7.68
C VAL A 229 1.86 -11.83 6.34
N GLU A 230 0.76 -12.11 5.64
CA GLU A 230 0.79 -12.61 4.28
C GLU A 230 0.58 -11.47 3.29
N PHE A 231 1.33 -11.49 2.20
CA PHE A 231 1.25 -10.59 1.08
C PHE A 231 0.95 -11.39 -0.19
N ARG A 232 -0.15 -11.06 -0.88
CA ARG A 232 -0.49 -11.67 -2.18
C ARG A 232 -0.18 -10.77 -3.36
N LYS A 233 -0.04 -9.46 -3.13
CA LYS A 233 0.33 -8.46 -4.13
C LYS A 233 1.37 -7.51 -3.53
N VAL A 234 2.46 -7.30 -4.24
CA VAL A 234 3.44 -6.22 -4.03
C VAL A 234 3.81 -5.74 -5.42
N GLN A 235 3.16 -4.69 -5.89
CA GLN A 235 3.22 -4.25 -7.28
C GLN A 235 3.58 -2.77 -7.35
N LEU A 236 4.47 -2.42 -8.28
CA LEU A 236 4.97 -1.09 -8.48
C LEU A 236 4.57 -0.57 -9.86
N THR A 237 4.03 0.64 -9.92
CA THR A 237 3.71 1.34 -11.17
C THR A 237 4.47 2.67 -11.18
N PRO A 238 5.32 2.94 -12.18
CA PRO A 238 5.94 4.25 -12.34
C PRO A 238 4.88 5.34 -12.52
N ILE A 239 5.01 6.45 -11.81
CA ILE A 239 4.11 7.61 -11.90
C ILE A 239 4.93 8.89 -12.17
N ARG A 240 4.27 9.97 -12.60
CA ARG A 240 4.91 11.30 -12.76
C ARG A 240 4.59 12.30 -11.65
N GLN A 241 3.55 12.03 -10.88
CA GLN A 241 3.03 12.90 -9.83
C GLN A 241 2.09 12.10 -8.94
N ILE A 242 1.87 12.57 -7.71
CA ILE A 242 0.81 12.05 -6.82
C ILE A 242 -0.57 12.26 -7.48
N SER A 243 -1.46 11.29 -7.29
CA SER A 243 -2.81 11.31 -7.82
C SER A 243 -3.72 12.27 -7.02
N ASP A 244 -4.53 13.04 -7.74
CA ASP A 244 -5.56 13.91 -7.14
C ASP A 244 -6.73 13.11 -6.54
N GLN A 245 -6.94 11.89 -7.01
CA GLN A 245 -8.08 11.03 -6.67
C GLN A 245 -7.62 9.74 -5.98
N VAL A 246 -8.53 9.12 -5.24
CA VAL A 246 -8.30 7.80 -4.63
C VAL A 246 -7.99 6.79 -5.74
N PRO A 247 -6.87 6.06 -5.68
CA PRO A 247 -6.56 5.01 -6.66
C PRO A 247 -7.68 3.96 -6.69
N GLU A 248 -8.30 3.75 -7.86
CA GLU A 248 -9.51 2.91 -8.01
C GLU A 248 -9.39 1.56 -7.28
N ASN A 249 -10.50 1.16 -6.64
CA ASN A 249 -10.59 -0.08 -5.88
C ASN A 249 -10.64 -1.27 -6.84
N GLN A 250 -9.49 -1.79 -7.26
CA GLN A 250 -9.41 -3.02 -8.06
C GLN A 250 -9.23 -4.29 -7.22
N ALA A 251 -9.48 -4.24 -5.90
CA ALA A 251 -9.54 -5.46 -5.11
C ALA A 251 -10.84 -6.21 -5.47
N SER A 252 -10.77 -7.08 -6.47
CA SER A 252 -11.79 -8.11 -6.67
C SER A 252 -11.70 -9.11 -5.52
N ASP A 253 -12.83 -9.37 -4.86
CA ASP A 253 -13.01 -10.52 -3.96
C ASP A 253 -13.07 -11.83 -4.78
N GLN A 254 -12.01 -12.11 -5.55
CA GLN A 254 -11.77 -13.40 -6.20
C GLN A 254 -10.43 -13.98 -5.74
#